data_AF-A0A653DBG8-F1
#
_entry.id   AF-A0A653DBG8-F1
#
_cell.length_a   1.000
_cell.length_b   1.000
_cell.length_c   1.000
_cell.angle_alpha   90.00
_cell.angle_beta   90.00
_cell.angle_gamma   90.00
#
_symmetry.space_group_name_H-M   'P 1'
#
loop_
_entity.id
_entity.type
_entity.pdbx_description
1 polymer ?
#
loop_
_entity_poly.entity_id
_entity_poly.type
_entity_poly.pdbx_seq_one_letter_code
_entity_poly.pdbx_strand_id
1 'polypeptide(L)' 'MGAWTFVKSRFENLIGRKISYVGRETSAAPATGVGKIHQKEAEEVVSKPFSV' A
#
# COMPACT_ATOMS: atom_id res chain seq x y z
N MET A 1 0.22 7.16 3.15
CA MET A 1 -0.71 7.38 4.27
C MET A 1 -1.00 6.06 4.97
N GLY A 2 -1.79 6.05 6.05
CA GLY A 2 -2.13 4.84 6.80
C GLY A 2 -1.02 4.39 7.76
N ALA A 3 -1.07 3.13 8.20
CA ALA A 3 -0.17 2.62 9.24
C ALA A 3 1.23 2.25 8.74
N TRP A 4 1.52 2.34 7.42
CA TRP A 4 2.75 1.80 6.81
C TRP A 4 4.04 2.22 7.52
N THR A 5 4.26 3.52 7.73
CA THR A 5 5.48 4.03 8.37
C THR A 5 5.60 3.61 9.84
N PHE A 6 4.47 3.37 10.51
CA PHE A 6 4.44 2.87 11.87
C PHE A 6 4.72 1.37 11.95
N VAL A 7 4.11 0.57 11.07
CA VAL A 7 4.22 -0.90 11.12
C VAL A 7 5.50 -1.41 10.50
N LYS A 8 6.05 -0.73 9.47
CA LYS A 8 7.21 -1.23 8.70
C LYS A 8 8.36 -1.64 9.61
N SER A 9 8.89 -0.72 10.41
CA SER A 9 10.04 -1.01 11.27
C SER A 9 9.73 -2.08 12.31
N ARG A 10 8.49 -2.15 12.80
CA ARG A 10 8.07 -3.17 13.79
C ARG A 10 8.03 -4.56 13.16
N PHE A 11 7.44 -4.68 11.97
CA PHE A 11 7.39 -5.94 11.25
C PHE A 11 8.77 -6.41 10.80
N GLU A 12 9.60 -5.51 10.26
CA GLU A 12 10.97 -5.85 9.86
C GLU A 12 11.81 -6.33 11.06
N ASN A 13 11.66 -5.69 12.22
CA ASN A 13 12.35 -6.11 13.45
C ASN A 13 11.84 -7.45 13.99
N LEU A 14 10.53 -7.72 13.91
CA LEU A 14 9.92 -8.97 14.39
C LEU A 14 10.23 -10.17 13.51
N ILE A 15 10.21 -9.99 12.18
CA ILE A 15 10.41 -11.07 11.20
C ILE A 15 11.90 -11.23 10.83
N GLY A 16 12.73 -10.21 11.09
CA GLY A 16 14.14 -10.20 10.73
C GLY A 16 14.39 -10.12 9.22
N ARG A 17 13.40 -9.63 8.45
CA ARG A 17 13.48 -9.49 6.99
C ARG A 17 12.83 -8.19 6.54
N LYS A 18 13.33 -7.61 5.44
CA LYS A 18 12.70 -6.48 4.79
C LYS A 18 11.37 -6.89 4.19
N ILE A 19 10.35 -6.06 4.35
CA ILE A 19 9.01 -6.29 3.78
C ILE A 19 8.77 -5.36 2.59
N SER A 20 8.05 -5.84 1.59
CA SER A 20 7.61 -5.04 0.44
C SER A 20 6.32 -4.29 0.77
N TYR A 21 6.20 -3.06 0.24
CA TYR A 21 4.97 -2.30 0.30
C TYR A 21 4.11 -2.60 -0.93
N VAL A 22 2.84 -2.89 -0.72
CA VAL A 22 1.83 -2.88 -1.77
C VAL A 22 0.64 -2.07 -1.27
N GLY A 23 0.34 -0.97 -1.95
CA GLY A 23 -0.68 -0.01 -1.55
C GLY A 23 -0.78 1.13 -2.55
N ARG A 24 -1.69 2.08 -2.32
CA ARG A 24 -1.81 3.29 -3.15
C ARG A 24 -0.56 4.16 -3.03
N GLU A 25 -0.26 4.90 -4.10
CA GLU A 25 0.83 5.87 -4.10
C GLU A 25 0.56 7.02 -3.12
N THR A 26 1.63 7.72 -2.73
CA THR A 26 1.51 8.91 -1.89
C THR A 26 0.86 10.04 -2.66
N SER A 27 -0.25 10.55 -2.14
CA SER A 27 -0.96 11.71 -2.70
C SER A 27 -1.17 12.77 -1.61
N ALA A 28 -1.27 14.03 -2.03
CA ALA A 28 -1.64 15.14 -1.14
C ALA A 28 -3.08 14.99 -0.63
N ALA A 29 -3.96 14.38 -1.43
CA ALA A 29 -5.33 14.08 -1.05
C ALA A 29 -5.44 12.63 -0.49
N PRO A 30 -6.39 12.34 0.41
CA PRO A 30 -6.60 10.99 0.93
C PRO A 30 -6.98 9.95 -0.14
N ALA A 31 -7.64 10.38 -1.21
CA ALA A 31 -8.04 9.55 -2.35
C ALA A 31 -8.21 10.41 -3.62
N THR A 32 -8.10 9.78 -4.79
CA THR A 32 -8.47 10.42 -6.06
C THR A 32 -9.97 10.65 -6.16
N GLY A 33 -10.37 11.81 -6.67
CA GLY A 33 -11.76 12.14 -6.98
C GLY A 33 -12.27 11.56 -8.29
N VAL A 34 -11.39 10.97 -9.10
CA VAL A 34 -11.74 10.37 -10.39
C VAL A 34 -12.09 8.90 -10.20
N GLY A 35 -13.38 8.55 -10.31
CA GLY A 35 -13.88 7.20 -10.02
C GLY A 35 -13.16 6.08 -10.79
N LYS A 36 -12.85 6.30 -12.07
CA LYS A 36 -12.10 5.32 -12.89
C LYS A 36 -10.70 5.04 -12.33
N ILE A 37 -10.00 6.07 -11.85
CA ILE A 37 -8.67 5.94 -11.27
C ILE A 37 -8.79 5.25 -9.91
N HIS A 38 -9.78 5.63 -9.10
CA HIS A 38 -10.02 5.01 -7.80
C HIS A 38 -10.24 3.50 -7.90
N GLN A 39 -11.05 3.08 -8.88
CA GLN A 39 -11.35 1.67 -9.12
C GLN A 39 -10.10 0.90 -9.55
N LYS A 40 -9.32 1.46 -10.48
CA LYS A 40 -8.04 0.89 -10.91
C LYS A 40 -7.06 0.75 -9.73
N GLU A 41 -6.89 1.79 -8.92
CA GLU A 41 -6.04 1.75 -7.72
C GLU A 41 -6.50 0.69 -6.73
N ALA A 42 -7.81 0.50 -6.54
CA ALA A 42 -8.34 -0.53 -5.65
C ALA A 42 -8.03 -1.94 -6.16
N GLU A 43 -8.23 -2.20 -7.45
CA GLU A 43 -7.90 -3.48 -8.08
C GLU A 43 -6.42 -3.80 -8.00
N GLU A 44 -5.54 -2.81 -8.22
CA GLU A 44 -4.10 -2.98 -8.09
C GLU A 44 -3.68 -3.35 -6.67
N VAL A 45 -4.24 -2.72 -5.64
CA VAL A 45 -3.91 -3.01 -4.23
C VAL A 45 -4.34 -4.42 -3.83
N VAL A 46 -5.41 -4.96 -4.42
CA VAL A 46 -5.88 -6.32 -4.13
C VAL A 46 -5.11 -7.37 -4.91
N SER A 47 -4.73 -7.10 -6.16
CA SER A 47 -4.08 -8.07 -7.04
C SER A 47 -2.56 -8.15 -6.84
N LYS A 48 -1.87 -7.01 -6.78
CA LYS A 48 -0.40 -6.94 -6.67
C LYS A 48 0.21 -7.72 -5.50
N PRO A 49 -0.41 -7.83 -4.30
CA PRO A 49 0.18 -8.61 -3.20
C PRO A 49 0.31 -10.11 -3.49
N PHE A 50 -0.49 -10.64 -4.42
CA PHE A 50 -0.53 -12.06 -4.78
C PHE A 50 0.13 -12.36 -6.13
N SER A 51 0.49 -11.32 -6.88
CA SER A 51 1.27 -11.45 -8.11
C SER A 51 2.73 -11.67 -7.73
N VAL A 52 3.15 -12.94 -7.75
CA VAL A 52 4.54 -13.41 -7.52
C VAL A 52 5.44 -13.02 -8.67
#